data_AF-A0A2H3G747-F1
#
_entry.id   AF-A0A2H3G747-F1
#
_cell.length_a   1.000
_cell.length_b   1.000
_cell.length_c   1.000
_cell.angle_alpha   90.00
_cell.angle_beta   90.00
_cell.angle_gamma   90.00
#
_symmetry.space_group_name_H-M   'P 1'
#
loop_
_entity.id
_entity.type
_entity.pdbx_description
1 polymer ?
#
loop_
_entity_poly.entity_id
_entity_poly.type
_entity_poly.pdbx_seq_one_letter_code
_entity_poly.pdbx_strand_id
1 'polypeptide(L)'
;MEVLEEYDLISHNKVGYFVLDNASNNGRAIEELGRKLQWRDPASSRIRCFGHILHLVARAMLFVNDGYALEDLDPDDFDEWTKAGPVGKLHNLVVRVSRSNKAITTLRRLQDEEPEKNYPGTLDVVHDNSTRWLSQYYMIERAIKLRRYLEELIDITIRSNKKFTRSKSKLT
;
A
#
# COMPACT_ATOMS: atom_id res chain seq x y z
N MET A 1 -22.78 -6.69 21.64
CA MET A 1 -23.44 -7.85 22.26
C MET A 1 -24.77 -8.10 21.59
N GLU A 2 -25.53 -7.05 21.30
CA GLU A 2 -26.75 -7.06 20.47
C GLU A 2 -26.74 -8.09 19.34
N VAL A 3 -25.76 -8.09 18.43
CA VAL A 3 -25.69 -9.10 17.34
C VAL A 3 -25.59 -10.55 17.82
N LEU A 4 -24.83 -10.82 18.89
CA LEU A 4 -24.71 -12.19 19.43
C LEU A 4 -25.97 -12.62 20.20
N GLU A 5 -26.70 -11.65 20.77
CA GLU A 5 -27.96 -11.85 21.48
C GLU A 5 -29.12 -12.05 20.49
N GLU A 6 -29.19 -11.22 19.45
CA GLU A 6 -30.17 -11.29 18.35
C GLU A 6 -30.18 -12.66 17.68
N TYR A 7 -29.00 -13.26 17.52
CA TYR A 7 -28.84 -14.59 16.91
C TYR A 7 -28.81 -15.74 17.94
N ASP A 8 -29.17 -15.47 19.19
CA ASP A 8 -29.26 -16.48 20.26
C ASP A 8 -27.96 -17.29 20.48
N LEU A 9 -26.81 -16.70 20.15
CA LEU A 9 -25.52 -17.39 20.24
C LEU A 9 -25.02 -17.45 21.68
N ILE A 10 -25.41 -16.47 22.51
CA ILE A 10 -25.05 -16.40 23.93
C ILE A 10 -25.94 -17.32 24.76
N SER A 11 -27.25 -17.24 24.56
CA SER A 11 -28.25 -18.04 25.28
C SER A 11 -28.02 -19.54 25.12
N HIS A 12 -27.50 -19.96 23.95
CA HIS A 12 -27.18 -21.36 23.65
C HIS A 12 -25.69 -21.71 23.78
N ASN A 13 -24.84 -20.81 24.29
CA ASN A 13 -23.39 -21.02 24.44
C ASN A 13 -22.70 -21.52 23.14
N LYS A 14 -23.00 -20.87 22.00
CA LYS A 14 -22.52 -21.26 20.66
C LYS A 14 -21.31 -20.47 20.18
N VAL A 15 -20.81 -19.50 20.95
CA VAL A 15 -19.62 -18.72 20.60
C VAL A 15 -18.37 -19.41 21.13
N GLY A 16 -17.50 -19.87 20.22
CA GLY A 16 -16.23 -20.52 20.58
C GLY A 16 -15.01 -19.64 20.36
N TYR A 17 -14.85 -19.11 19.15
CA TYR A 17 -13.65 -18.37 18.74
C TYR A 17 -13.99 -17.16 17.87
N PHE A 18 -13.14 -16.15 17.89
CA PHE A 18 -13.17 -15.02 16.98
C PHE A 18 -11.91 -14.98 16.13
N VAL A 19 -12.07 -14.78 14.83
CA VAL A 19 -10.96 -14.50 13.92
C VAL A 19 -10.85 -12.98 13.77
N LEU A 20 -9.75 -12.40 14.23
CA LEU A 20 -9.51 -10.95 14.20
C LEU A 20 -8.14 -10.64 13.59
N ASP A 21 -7.95 -9.43 13.06
CA ASP A 21 -6.64 -8.99 12.59
C ASP A 21 -5.63 -8.82 13.76
N ASN A 22 -4.38 -8.47 13.45
CA ASN A 22 -3.31 -8.40 14.44
C ASN A 22 -3.30 -7.09 15.25
N ALA A 23 -4.33 -6.25 15.16
CA ALA A 23 -4.39 -5.02 15.95
C ALA A 23 -4.37 -5.33 17.46
N SER A 24 -3.70 -4.45 18.22
CA SER A 24 -3.51 -4.61 19.67
C SER A 24 -4.83 -4.48 20.44
N ASN A 25 -5.70 -3.57 20.01
CA ASN A 25 -7.02 -3.33 20.60
C ASN A 25 -7.96 -4.56 20.54
N ASN A 26 -7.76 -5.47 19.57
CA ASN A 26 -8.52 -6.73 19.49
C ASN A 26 -8.29 -7.64 20.69
N GLY A 27 -7.12 -7.56 21.35
CA GLY A 27 -6.87 -8.31 22.59
C GLY A 27 -7.83 -7.86 23.68
N ARG A 28 -7.91 -6.54 23.89
CA ARG A 28 -8.83 -5.93 24.85
C ARG A 28 -10.31 -6.23 24.52
N ALA A 29 -10.67 -6.20 23.23
CA ALA A 29 -12.03 -6.54 22.81
C ALA A 29 -12.41 -7.98 23.18
N ILE A 30 -11.49 -8.93 22.96
CA ILE A 30 -11.70 -10.34 23.32
C ILE A 30 -11.77 -10.55 24.82
N GLU A 31 -10.96 -9.85 25.62
CA GLU A 31 -11.05 -9.91 27.08
C GLU A 31 -12.42 -9.45 27.57
N GLU A 32 -12.92 -8.31 27.09
CA GLU A 32 -14.24 -7.79 27.47
C GLU A 32 -15.38 -8.74 27.04
N LEU A 33 -15.28 -9.32 25.83
CA LEU A 33 -16.22 -10.33 25.36
C LEU A 33 -16.18 -11.58 26.24
N GLY A 34 -14.98 -12.10 26.53
CA GLY A 34 -14.79 -13.27 27.36
C GLY A 34 -15.32 -13.12 28.78
N ARG A 35 -15.23 -11.92 29.38
CA ARG A 35 -15.87 -11.65 30.69
C ARG A 35 -17.39 -11.77 30.60
N LYS A 36 -18.01 -11.22 29.56
CA LYS A 36 -19.47 -11.29 29.36
C LYS A 36 -19.95 -12.71 29.03
N LEU A 37 -19.13 -13.46 28.28
CA LEU A 37 -19.40 -14.85 27.89
C LEU A 37 -18.94 -15.87 28.94
N GLN A 38 -18.36 -15.41 30.06
CA GLN A 38 -17.83 -16.24 31.14
C GLN A 38 -16.77 -17.26 30.69
N TRP A 39 -15.95 -16.89 29.71
CA TRP A 39 -14.82 -17.70 29.26
C TRP A 39 -13.72 -17.76 30.32
N ARG A 40 -13.22 -18.98 30.58
CA ARG A 40 -12.11 -19.21 31.51
C ARG A 40 -10.78 -18.62 31.02
N ASP A 41 -10.55 -18.69 29.71
CA ASP A 41 -9.37 -18.13 29.06
C ASP A 41 -9.77 -17.41 27.76
N PRO A 42 -10.16 -16.12 27.84
CA PRO A 42 -10.53 -15.34 26.67
C PRO A 42 -9.43 -15.27 25.60
N ALA A 43 -8.15 -15.25 26.01
CA ALA A 43 -7.03 -15.12 25.09
C ALA A 43 -6.94 -16.32 24.14
N SER A 44 -7.22 -17.54 24.65
CA SER A 44 -7.28 -18.76 23.81
C SER A 44 -8.39 -18.73 22.75
N SER A 45 -9.40 -17.86 22.93
CA SER A 45 -10.55 -17.75 22.02
C SER A 45 -10.29 -16.78 20.85
N ARG A 46 -9.12 -16.14 20.79
CA ARG A 46 -8.70 -15.29 19.68
C ARG A 46 -7.84 -16.06 18.68
N ILE A 47 -8.34 -16.17 17.46
CA ILE A 47 -7.58 -16.63 16.29
C ILE A 47 -7.11 -15.40 15.51
N ARG A 48 -5.83 -15.36 15.12
CA ARG A 48 -5.32 -14.31 14.23
C ARG A 48 -5.74 -14.58 12.79
N CYS A 49 -6.18 -13.55 12.08
CA CYS A 49 -6.56 -13.62 10.69
C CYS A 49 -5.36 -14.05 9.83
N PHE A 50 -5.46 -15.22 9.20
CA PHE A 50 -4.40 -15.77 8.34
C PHE A 50 -4.06 -14.84 7.17
N GLY A 51 -5.07 -14.22 6.54
CA GLY A 51 -4.87 -13.26 5.46
C GLY A 51 -4.04 -12.04 5.90
N HIS A 52 -4.27 -11.55 7.12
CA HIS A 52 -3.49 -10.46 7.68
C HIS A 52 -2.04 -10.87 7.94
N ILE A 53 -1.80 -12.09 8.45
CA ILE A 53 -0.43 -12.61 8.64
C ILE A 53 0.31 -12.72 7.30
N LEU A 54 -0.32 -13.25 6.25
CA LEU A 54 0.28 -13.32 4.92
C LEU A 54 0.62 -11.93 4.38
N HIS A 55 -0.25 -10.95 4.58
CA HIS A 55 0.01 -9.56 4.19
C HIS A 55 1.25 -8.99 4.89
N LEU A 56 1.41 -9.22 6.20
CA LEU A 56 2.59 -8.80 6.97
C LEU A 56 3.88 -9.46 6.46
N VAL A 57 3.84 -10.77 6.19
CA VAL A 57 4.99 -11.52 5.65
C VAL A 57 5.41 -10.96 4.28
N ALA A 58 4.45 -10.75 3.38
CA ALA A 58 4.74 -10.20 2.06
C ALA A 58 5.37 -8.80 2.14
N ARG A 59 4.89 -7.94 3.05
CA ARG A 59 5.48 -6.61 3.25
C ARG A 59 6.89 -6.66 3.82
N ALA A 60 7.13 -7.51 4.82
CA ALA A 60 8.48 -7.71 5.36
C ALA A 60 9.47 -8.17 4.27
N MET A 61 9.03 -9.04 3.36
CA MET A 61 9.84 -9.46 2.21
C MET A 61 10.12 -8.33 1.21
N LEU A 62 9.16 -7.43 0.98
CA LEU A 62 9.30 -6.34 0.01
C LEU A 62 10.20 -5.19 0.48
N PHE A 63 10.19 -4.87 1.78
CA PHE A 63 10.80 -3.63 2.29
C PHE A 63 12.07 -3.83 3.12
N VAL A 64 12.57 -5.08 3.28
CA VAL A 64 13.84 -5.42 3.98
C VAL A 64 13.98 -4.68 5.32
N ASN A 65 12.85 -4.46 6.01
CA ASN A 65 12.73 -3.78 7.28
C ASN A 65 11.49 -4.33 8.01
N ASP A 66 11.36 -4.05 9.30
CA ASP A 66 10.21 -4.41 10.11
C ASP A 66 8.94 -3.80 9.49
N GLY A 67 8.10 -4.63 8.87
CA GLY A 67 6.93 -4.20 8.09
C GLY A 67 5.93 -3.31 8.84
N TYR A 68 6.02 -3.25 10.17
CA TYR A 68 5.26 -2.35 11.04
C TYR A 68 5.69 -0.89 10.91
N ALA A 69 6.99 -0.61 10.79
CA ALA A 69 7.50 0.76 10.71
C ALA A 69 6.94 1.50 9.48
N LEU A 70 6.59 0.76 8.43
CA LEU A 70 6.11 1.29 7.15
C LEU A 70 4.59 1.55 7.12
N GLU A 71 3.81 1.08 8.10
CA GLU A 71 2.36 1.41 8.19
C GLU A 71 2.13 2.86 8.60
N ASP A 72 3.02 3.37 9.45
CA ASP A 72 2.96 4.72 10.02
C ASP A 72 3.81 5.73 9.25
N LEU A 73 4.49 5.32 8.18
CA LEU A 73 5.25 6.25 7.34
C LEU A 73 4.29 7.16 6.58
N ASP A 74 4.58 8.45 6.65
CA ASP A 74 3.94 9.45 5.80
C ASP A 74 4.21 9.08 4.32
N PRO A 75 3.18 8.95 3.47
CA PRO A 75 3.36 8.77 2.03
C PRO A 75 4.24 9.84 1.36
N ASP A 76 4.41 10.98 2.00
CA ASP A 76 5.25 12.09 1.53
C ASP A 76 6.66 12.14 2.12
N ASP A 77 7.02 11.21 2.98
CA ASP A 77 8.40 11.08 3.46
C ASP A 77 9.29 10.38 2.43
N PHE A 78 9.60 11.11 1.35
CA PHE A 78 10.39 10.59 0.24
C PHE A 78 11.75 10.03 0.68
N ASP A 79 12.34 10.53 1.76
CA ASP A 79 13.64 10.08 2.25
C ASP A 79 13.52 8.72 2.94
N GLU A 80 12.53 8.53 3.82
CA GLU A 80 12.28 7.23 4.44
C GLU A 80 11.83 6.17 3.42
N TRP A 81 10.96 6.54 2.48
CA TRP A 81 10.59 5.64 1.38
C TRP A 81 11.78 5.28 0.49
N THR A 82 12.76 6.16 0.32
CA THR A 82 13.99 5.83 -0.42
C THR A 82 14.84 4.79 0.32
N LYS A 83 14.87 4.83 1.66
CA LYS A 83 15.58 3.85 2.51
C LYS A 83 14.89 2.49 2.51
N ALA A 84 13.58 2.44 2.29
CA ALA A 84 12.78 1.21 2.19
C ALA A 84 13.05 0.37 0.91
N GLY A 85 14.13 0.65 0.18
CA GLY A 85 14.60 -0.18 -0.93
C GLY A 85 13.92 0.10 -2.28
N PRO A 86 13.99 -0.83 -3.25
CA PRO A 86 13.48 -0.63 -4.60
C PRO A 86 11.97 -0.33 -4.66
N VAL A 87 11.18 -0.97 -3.81
CA VAL A 87 9.73 -0.78 -3.76
C VAL A 87 9.38 0.61 -3.22
N GLY A 88 10.11 1.10 -2.21
CA GLY A 88 9.90 2.45 -1.71
C GLY A 88 10.37 3.55 -2.67
N LYS A 89 11.42 3.30 -3.46
CA LYS A 89 11.77 4.19 -4.59
C LYS A 89 10.67 4.22 -5.67
N LEU A 90 10.02 3.08 -5.92
CA LEU A 90 8.88 3.03 -6.82
C LEU A 90 7.68 3.81 -6.25
N HIS A 91 7.39 3.68 -4.96
CA HIS A 91 6.37 4.49 -4.27
C HIS A 91 6.60 5.99 -4.54
N ASN A 92 7.82 6.47 -4.29
CA ASN A 92 8.20 7.87 -4.54
C ASN A 92 7.96 8.32 -5.98
N LEU A 93 8.31 7.48 -6.96
CA LEU A 93 8.05 7.76 -8.37
C LEU A 93 6.55 7.88 -8.64
N VAL A 94 5.75 6.96 -8.13
CA VAL A 94 4.30 6.94 -8.31
C VAL A 94 3.64 8.15 -7.67
N VAL A 95 4.00 8.50 -6.43
CA VAL A 95 3.56 9.72 -5.75
C VAL A 95 3.89 10.96 -6.60
N ARG A 96 5.14 11.07 -7.07
CA ARG A 96 5.61 12.19 -7.90
C ARG A 96 4.83 12.33 -9.21
N VAL A 97 4.57 11.22 -9.90
CA VAL A 97 3.85 11.20 -11.19
C VAL A 97 2.39 11.54 -10.97
N SER A 98 1.73 10.90 -10.00
CA SER A 98 0.31 11.10 -9.70
C SER A 98 -0.02 12.54 -9.30
N ARG A 99 0.94 13.27 -8.72
CA ARG A 99 0.79 14.67 -8.31
C ARG A 99 1.14 15.69 -9.38
N SER A 100 1.61 15.26 -10.55
CA SER A 100 2.02 16.18 -11.62
C SER A 100 1.15 15.98 -12.86
N ASN A 101 0.25 16.94 -13.11
CA ASN A 101 -0.54 16.98 -14.34
C ASN A 101 0.34 16.88 -15.59
N LYS A 102 1.50 17.55 -15.58
CA LYS A 102 2.47 17.47 -16.68
C LYS A 102 3.02 16.05 -16.85
N ALA A 103 3.35 15.36 -15.75
CA ALA A 103 3.84 13.99 -15.79
C ALA A 103 2.76 13.02 -16.31
N ILE A 104 1.52 13.14 -15.82
CA ILE A 104 0.37 12.34 -16.28
C ILE A 104 0.13 12.54 -17.78
N THR A 105 0.02 13.80 -18.23
CA THR A 105 -0.21 14.09 -19.66
C THR A 105 0.94 13.57 -20.52
N THR A 106 2.18 13.70 -20.06
CA THR A 106 3.34 13.17 -20.78
C THR A 106 3.29 11.64 -20.84
N LEU A 107 2.99 10.97 -19.73
CA LEU A 107 2.88 9.52 -19.63
C LEU A 107 1.79 8.97 -20.57
N ARG A 108 0.63 9.64 -20.65
CA ARG A 108 -0.46 9.27 -21.55
C ARG A 108 -0.06 9.49 -23.02
N ARG A 109 0.57 10.62 -23.34
CA ARG A 109 1.08 10.90 -24.69
C ARG A 109 2.08 9.84 -25.17
N LEU A 110 3.03 9.45 -24.32
CA LEU A 110 4.01 8.40 -24.67
C LEU A 110 3.34 7.05 -24.98
N GLN A 111 2.23 6.74 -24.29
CA GLN A 111 1.44 5.55 -24.57
C GLN A 111 0.63 5.66 -25.86
N ASP A 112 0.12 6.84 -26.21
CA ASP A 112 -0.64 7.04 -27.45
C ASP A 112 0.24 7.02 -28.70
N GLU A 113 1.52 7.34 -28.55
CA GLU A 113 2.54 7.23 -29.60
C GLU A 113 2.98 5.79 -29.88
N GLU A 114 2.56 4.81 -29.05
CA GLU A 114 2.85 3.38 -29.28
C GLU A 114 1.62 2.65 -29.85
N PRO A 115 1.60 2.35 -31.16
CA PRO A 115 0.47 1.66 -31.77
C PRO A 115 0.38 0.18 -31.38
N GLU A 116 1.48 -0.45 -30.93
CA GLU A 116 1.53 -1.89 -30.61
C GLU A 116 1.23 -2.22 -29.14
N LYS A 117 0.77 -1.25 -28.33
CA LYS A 117 0.47 -1.50 -26.92
C LYS A 117 -0.63 -2.54 -26.75
N ASN A 118 -0.45 -3.46 -25.81
CA ASN A 118 -1.34 -4.60 -25.56
C ASN A 118 -2.55 -4.26 -24.65
N TYR A 119 -2.96 -2.99 -24.59
CA TYR A 119 -4.12 -2.54 -23.83
C TYR A 119 -4.79 -1.33 -24.49
N PRO A 120 -6.13 -1.20 -24.37
CA PRO A 120 -6.84 -0.07 -24.94
C PRO A 120 -6.56 1.22 -24.17
N GLY A 121 -6.47 2.34 -24.90
CA GLY A 121 -6.34 3.68 -24.31
C GLY A 121 -5.02 3.89 -23.57
N THR A 122 -5.06 4.68 -22.48
CA THR A 122 -3.90 4.96 -21.64
C THR A 122 -4.17 4.55 -20.21
N LEU A 123 -3.10 4.19 -19.52
CA LEU A 123 -3.10 3.76 -18.13
C LEU A 123 -2.30 4.76 -17.30
N ASP A 124 -2.85 5.12 -16.14
CA ASP A 124 -2.13 5.90 -15.14
C ASP A 124 -1.38 4.99 -14.15
N VAL A 125 -0.49 5.58 -13.37
CA VAL A 125 0.14 4.91 -12.23
C VAL A 125 -0.89 4.57 -11.16
N VAL A 126 -0.67 3.48 -10.41
CA VAL A 126 -1.53 3.05 -9.30
C VAL A 126 -0.80 3.32 -8.00
N HIS A 127 -1.40 4.13 -7.13
CA HIS A 127 -0.87 4.45 -5.82
C HIS A 127 -1.14 3.29 -4.86
N ASP A 128 -0.12 2.87 -4.10
CA ASP A 128 -0.32 1.92 -3.01
C ASP A 128 -0.92 2.62 -1.78
N ASN A 129 -1.44 1.83 -0.84
CA ASN A 129 -2.11 2.32 0.36
C ASN A 129 -1.86 1.32 1.49
N SER A 130 -1.30 1.80 2.60
CA SER A 130 -0.98 0.97 3.77
C SER A 130 -2.21 0.26 4.36
N THR A 131 -3.40 0.84 4.22
CA THR A 131 -4.65 0.30 4.78
C THR A 131 -5.34 -0.75 3.89
N ARG A 132 -4.90 -0.93 2.63
CA ARG A 132 -5.50 -1.89 1.69
C ARG A 132 -4.55 -3.04 1.40
N TRP A 133 -5.03 -4.27 1.60
CA TRP A 133 -4.27 -5.47 1.25
C TRP A 133 -3.92 -5.48 -0.23
N LEU A 134 -2.71 -5.95 -0.56
CA LEU A 134 -2.18 -6.09 -1.93
C LEU A 134 -1.97 -4.77 -2.69
N SER A 135 -2.09 -3.61 -2.07
CA SER A 135 -1.93 -2.32 -2.77
C SER A 135 -0.54 -2.17 -3.42
N GLN A 136 0.52 -2.65 -2.76
CA GLN A 136 1.88 -2.66 -3.34
C GLN A 136 1.98 -3.59 -4.55
N TYR A 137 1.28 -4.72 -4.55
CA TYR A 137 1.26 -5.63 -5.69
C TYR A 137 0.68 -4.93 -6.93
N TYR A 138 -0.46 -4.25 -6.80
CA TYR A 138 -1.07 -3.53 -7.91
C TYR A 138 -0.22 -2.35 -8.40
N MET A 139 0.47 -1.64 -7.49
CA MET A 139 1.43 -0.61 -7.86
C MET A 139 2.58 -1.19 -8.69
N ILE A 140 3.19 -2.28 -8.21
CA ILE A 140 4.32 -2.95 -8.88
C ILE A 140 3.89 -3.50 -10.24
N GLU A 141 2.75 -4.20 -10.31
CA GLU A 141 2.21 -4.75 -11.55
C GLU A 141 1.96 -3.63 -12.58
N ARG A 142 1.33 -2.53 -12.16
CA ARG A 142 1.11 -1.37 -13.03
C ARG A 142 2.43 -0.75 -13.48
N ALA A 143 3.39 -0.59 -12.60
CA ALA A 143 4.68 0.01 -12.91
C ALA A 143 5.47 -0.85 -13.90
N ILE A 144 5.44 -2.17 -13.78
CA ILE A 144 6.06 -3.10 -14.74
C ILE A 144 5.38 -2.97 -16.10
N LYS A 145 4.04 -2.91 -16.15
CA LYS A 145 3.30 -2.73 -17.40
C LYS A 145 3.61 -1.40 -18.08
N LEU A 146 3.88 -0.35 -17.30
CA LEU A 146 4.22 0.99 -17.79
C LEU A 146 5.72 1.26 -17.87
N ARG A 147 6.58 0.25 -17.63
CA ARG A 147 8.02 0.43 -17.40
C ARG A 147 8.71 1.28 -18.46
N ARG A 148 8.50 0.96 -19.74
CA ARG A 148 9.09 1.67 -20.88
C ARG A 148 8.79 3.17 -20.83
N TYR A 149 7.51 3.53 -20.65
CA TYR A 149 7.09 4.92 -20.61
C TYR A 149 7.53 5.65 -19.34
N LEU A 150 7.59 4.96 -18.19
CA LEU A 150 8.09 5.53 -16.95
C LEU A 150 9.58 5.86 -17.05
N GLU A 151 10.38 4.97 -17.64
CA GLU A 151 11.80 5.21 -17.91
C GLU A 151 11.99 6.41 -18.85
N GLU A 152 11.23 6.49 -19.94
CA GLU A 152 11.26 7.64 -20.87
C GLU A 152 10.81 8.96 -20.19
N LEU A 153 9.79 8.92 -19.35
CA LEU A 153 9.31 10.07 -18.58
C LEU A 153 10.37 10.59 -17.62
N ILE A 154 11.09 9.70 -16.94
CA ILE A 154 12.22 10.05 -16.06
C ILE A 154 13.31 10.75 -16.89
N ASP A 155 13.66 10.20 -18.04
CA ASP A 155 14.66 10.75 -18.96
C ASP A 155 14.31 12.18 -19.42
N ILE A 156 13.06 12.38 -19.85
CA ILE A 156 12.53 13.70 -20.24
C ILE A 156 12.63 14.69 -19.08
N THR A 157 12.28 14.25 -17.87
CA THR A 157 12.32 15.07 -16.66
C THR A 157 13.76 15.47 -16.29
N ILE A 158 14.71 14.53 -16.34
CA ILE A 158 16.13 14.79 -16.07
C ILE A 158 16.69 15.79 -17.09
N ARG A 159 16.41 15.61 -18.39
CA ARG A 159 16.87 16.50 -19.46
C ARG A 159 16.30 17.92 -19.30
N SER A 160 15.02 18.03 -18.93
CA SER A 160 14.37 19.32 -18.68
C SER A 160 15.02 20.07 -17.51
N ASN A 161 15.30 19.38 -16.40
CA ASN A 161 15.97 19.95 -15.24
C ASN A 161 17.40 20.41 -15.56
N LYS A 162 18.18 19.62 -16.32
CA LYS A 162 19.54 20.01 -16.76
C LYS A 162 19.54 21.27 -17.65
N LYS A 163 18.53 21.44 -18.51
CA LYS A 163 18.38 22.66 -19.31
C LYS A 163 18.07 23.87 -18.43
N PHE A 164 17.22 23.70 -17.42
CA PHE A 164 16.85 24.76 -16.50
C PHE A 164 18.03 25.22 -15.63
N THR A 165 18.83 24.29 -15.09
CA THR A 165 20.02 24.64 -14.29
C THR A 165 21.08 25.38 -15.11
N ARG A 166 21.36 24.94 -16.35
CA ARG A 166 22.28 25.64 -17.27
C ARG A 166 21.79 27.03 -17.70
N SER A 167 20.47 27.26 -17.73
CA SER A 167 19.91 28.58 -18.02
C SER A 167 20.10 29.55 -16.86
N LYS A 168 19.98 29.08 -15.60
CA LYS A 168 20.21 29.90 -14.42
C LYS A 168 21.67 30.29 -14.24
N SER A 169 22.61 29.39 -14.53
CA SER A 169 24.05 29.67 -14.40
C SER A 169 24.62 30.62 -15.46
N LYS A 170 23.84 30.94 -16.52
CA LYS A 170 24.22 31.91 -17.56
C LYS A 170 23.70 33.33 -17.30
N LEU A 171 22.84 33.51 -16.30
CA LEU A 171 22.25 34.81 -15.92
C LEU A 171 23.02 35.52 -14.78
N THR A 172 24.15 34.96 -14.37
CA THR A 172 25.10 35.52 -13.39
C THR A 172 26.44 35.76 -14.07
#